data_AF-A0A330M1I9-F1
#
_entry.id   AF-A0A330M1I9-F1
#
_cell.length_a   1.000
_cell.length_b   1.000
_cell.length_c   1.000
_cell.angle_alpha   90.00
_cell.angle_beta   90.00
_cell.angle_gamma   90.00
#
_symmetry.space_group_name_H-M   'P 1'
#
loop_
_entity.id
_entity.type
_entity.pdbx_description
1 polymer ?
#
loop_
_entity_poly.entity_id
_entity_poly.type
_entity_poly.pdbx_seq_one_letter_code
_entity_poly.pdbx_strand_id
1 'polypeptide(L)' 'MCCRSTDNKAYLNSIIETAKANGLTQFDYIEHCLEQLSHPNCDLNSLLPWHVKLN' A
#
# COMPACT_ATOMS: atom_id res chain seq x y z
N MET A 1 -11.47 -23.10 -16.48
CA MET A 1 -10.59 -22.53 -15.44
C MET A 1 -11.00 -21.06 -15.28
N CYS A 2 -11.95 -20.81 -14.38
CA CYS A 2 -11.74 -20.28 -13.03
C CYS A 2 -11.50 -18.77 -13.00
N CYS A 3 -12.60 -18.05 -12.72
CA CYS A 3 -12.73 -16.74 -12.07
C CYS A 3 -11.61 -15.72 -12.29
N ARG A 4 -11.89 -14.78 -13.19
CA ARG A 4 -11.22 -13.49 -13.35
C ARG A 4 -11.58 -12.56 -12.18
N SER A 5 -11.17 -12.95 -10.98
CA SER A 5 -11.34 -12.20 -9.73
C SER A 5 -10.00 -11.79 -9.11
N THR A 6 -8.88 -12.12 -9.78
CA THR A 6 -7.52 -11.93 -9.27
C THR A 6 -6.96 -10.54 -9.57
N ASP A 7 -7.63 -9.72 -10.39
CA ASP A 7 -7.10 -8.43 -10.81
C ASP A 7 -6.82 -7.54 -9.58
N ASN A 8 -7.79 -7.41 -8.67
CA ASN A 8 -7.64 -6.53 -7.51
C ASN A 8 -6.61 -7.05 -6.47
N LYS A 9 -6.49 -8.38 -6.33
CA LYS A 9 -5.48 -8.98 -5.44
C LYS A 9 -4.08 -8.86 -6.03
N ALA A 10 -3.93 -8.99 -7.34
CA ALA A 10 -2.64 -8.86 -8.01
C ALA A 10 -2.08 -7.44 -7.87
N TYR A 11 -2.92 -6.40 -8.04
CA TYR A 11 -2.49 -5.02 -7.81
C TYR A 11 -2.06 -4.75 -6.37
N LEU A 12 -2.84 -5.22 -5.39
CA LEU A 12 -2.49 -5.06 -3.97
C LEU A 12 -1.18 -5.76 -3.63
N ASN A 13 -0.98 -6.99 -4.11
CA ASN A 13 0.27 -7.71 -3.89
C ASN A 13 1.46 -6.99 -4.54
N SER A 14 1.31 -6.45 -5.75
CA SER A 14 2.36 -5.68 -6.42
C SER A 14 2.77 -4.44 -5.63
N ILE A 15 1.81 -3.72 -5.05
CA ILE A 15 2.09 -2.55 -4.18
C ILE A 15 2.79 -2.99 -2.90
N ILE A 16 2.33 -4.07 -2.26
CA ILE A 16 2.93 -4.62 -1.05
C ILE A 16 4.37 -5.09 -1.33
N GLU A 17 4.62 -5.76 -2.45
CA GLU A 17 5.95 -6.20 -2.86
C GLU A 17 6.87 -5.00 -3.14
N THR A 18 6.34 -3.94 -3.76
CA THR A 18 7.07 -2.68 -3.97
C THR A 18 7.41 -2.00 -2.64
N ALA A 19 6.49 -1.98 -1.69
CA ALA A 19 6.73 -1.45 -0.35
C ALA A 19 7.84 -2.24 0.38
N LYS A 20 7.79 -3.58 0.31
CA LYS A 20 8.84 -4.46 0.87
C LYS A 20 10.20 -4.22 0.22
N ALA A 21 10.25 -4.03 -1.10
CA ALA A 21 11.49 -3.75 -1.82
C ALA A 21 12.10 -2.39 -1.39
N ASN A 22 11.28 -1.44 -0.96
CA ASN A 22 11.72 -0.17 -0.37
C ASN A 22 12.07 -0.28 1.13
N GLY A 23 12.05 -1.47 1.71
CA GLY A 23 12.35 -1.72 3.12
C GLY A 23 11.19 -1.47 4.08
N LEU A 24 9.98 -1.25 3.55
CA LEU A 24 8.79 -1.03 4.38
C LEU A 24 8.20 -2.36 4.86
N THR A 25 7.89 -2.43 6.15
CA THR A 25 7.10 -3.52 6.72
C THR A 25 5.66 -3.41 6.23
N GLN A 26 5.11 -4.52 5.74
CA GLN A 26 3.75 -4.57 5.19
C GLN A 26 2.68 -4.09 6.19
N PHE A 27 2.83 -4.45 7.47
CA PHE A 27 1.89 -4.06 8.51
C PHE A 27 1.94 -2.56 8.78
N ASP A 28 3.12 -2.00 9.06
CA ASP A 28 3.30 -0.56 9.27
C ASP A 28 2.81 0.28 8.07
N TYR A 29 3.07 -0.20 6.85
CA TYR A 29 2.62 0.49 5.64
C TYR A 29 1.09 0.54 5.53
N ILE A 30 0.39 -0.56 5.84
CA ILE A 30 -1.08 -0.61 5.80
C ILE A 30 -1.66 0.24 6.93
N GLU A 31 -1.10 0.17 8.14
CA GLU A 31 -1.54 0.99 9.27
C GLU A 31 -1.41 2.49 8.94
N HIS A 32 -0.24 2.91 8.46
CA HIS A 32 0.01 4.28 8.04
C HIS A 32 -0.96 4.74 6.94
N CYS A 33 -1.21 3.89 5.94
CA CYS A 33 -2.20 4.19 4.90
C CYS A 33 -3.60 4.41 5.49
N LEU A 34 -4.04 3.53 6.40
CA LEU A 34 -5.36 3.62 7.02
C LEU A 34 -5.51 4.86 7.90
N GLU A 35 -4.48 5.21 8.67
CA GLU A 35 -4.47 6.44 9.48
C GLU A 35 -4.57 7.69 8.61
N GLN A 36 -3.78 7.78 7.55
CA GLN A 36 -3.81 8.93 6.66
C GLN A 36 -5.15 9.02 5.91
N LEU A 37 -5.69 7.89 5.42
CA LEU A 37 -7.00 7.83 4.77
C LEU A 37 -8.16 8.22 5.71
N SER A 38 -7.95 8.12 7.02
CA SER A 38 -8.92 8.62 8.01
C SER A 38 -8.99 10.15 8.04
N HIS A 39 -7.95 10.84 7.56
CA HIS A 39 -7.94 12.30 7.48
C HIS A 39 -8.64 12.81 6.21
N PRO A 40 -9.49 13.85 6.31
CA PRO A 40 -10.25 14.39 5.18
C PRO A 40 -9.38 15.05 4.09
N ASN A 41 -8.14 15.40 4.40
CA ASN A 41 -7.17 16.01 3.48
C ASN A 41 -6.01 15.06 3.14
N CYS A 42 -6.27 13.75 3.12
CA CYS A 42 -5.26 12.75 2.77
C CYS A 42 -4.74 12.94 1.34
N ASP A 43 -3.43 13.07 1.17
CA ASP A 43 -2.80 13.04 -0.15
C ASP A 43 -2.46 11.58 -0.51
N LEU A 44 -3.01 11.08 -1.62
CA LEU A 44 -2.74 9.72 -2.07
C LEU A 44 -1.30 9.55 -2.54
N ASN A 45 -0.63 10.62 -2.98
CA ASN A 45 0.76 10.55 -3.42
C ASN A 45 1.73 10.37 -2.25
N SER A 46 1.41 10.91 -1.07
CA SER A 46 2.23 10.70 0.13
C SER A 46 2.13 9.26 0.64
N LEU A 47 1.05 8.55 0.27
CA LEU A 47 0.85 7.14 0.60
C LEU A 47 1.57 6.17 -0.33
N LEU A 48 2.23 6.65 -1.38
CA LEU A 48 2.95 5.77 -2.29
C LEU A 48 4.17 5.17 -1.58
N PRO A 49 4.51 3.90 -1.87
CA PRO A 49 5.53 3.16 -1.13
C PRO A 49 6.95 3.74 -1.27
N TRP A 50 7.19 4.69 -2.18
CA TRP A 50 8.46 5.41 -2.31
C TRP A 50 8.48 6.77 -1.59
N HIS A 51 7.33 7.29 -1.18
CA HIS A 51 7.21 8.52 -0.39
C HIS A 51 7.07 8.24 1.10
N VAL A 52 6.46 7.11 1.45
CA VAL A 52 6.37 6.64 2.83
C VAL A 52 7.75 6.20 3.32
N LYS A 53 8.24 6.82 4.39
CA LYS A 53 9.47 6.42 5.09
C LYS A 53 9.11 5.99 6.51
N LEU A 54 8.84 4.69 6.66
CA LEU A 54 8.65 4.05 7.95
C LEU A 54 9.99 3.40 8.32
N ASN A 55 10.44 3.60 9.55
CA ASN A 55 11.81 3.39 9.98
C ASN A 55 11.91 2.20 10.92
#